data_AF-A0A1T4QYA5-F1
#
_entry.id   AF-A0A1T4QYA5-F1
#
_cell.length_a   1.000
_cell.length_b   1.000
_cell.length_c   1.000
_cell.angle_alpha   90.00
_cell.angle_beta   90.00
_cell.angle_gamma   90.00
#
_symmetry.space_group_name_H-M   'P 1'
#
loop_
_entity.id
_entity.type
_entity.pdbx_description
1 polymer ?
#
loop_
_entity_poly.entity_id
_entity_poly.type
_entity_poly.pdbx_seq_one_letter_code
_entity_poly.pdbx_strand_id
1 'polypeptide(L)'
;MKILSKEQDKILLELLIADRPFTEIRKELGLGAKYDIKSYCEYQGGKLYKAYKLHVNNYKKENEKELVPQNSILNLSQEEFYKALMVISSKASENQQIQIENKSNTKSITDEDIMEIVELPKSLPLELVGENYKVKQTSIKVIDGVYEQFNEFCKGNHYSKTELISLALLEFIKKYGVK
;
A
#
# COMPACT_ATOMS: atom_id res chain seq x y z
N MET A 1 31.40 -15.33 12.71
CA MET A 1 30.87 -14.02 12.23
C MET A 1 30.73 -13.11 13.44
N LYS A 2 31.21 -11.86 13.42
CA LYS A 2 31.04 -10.96 14.58
C LYS A 2 29.56 -10.58 14.67
N ILE A 3 28.90 -11.00 15.74
CA ILE A 3 27.48 -10.72 15.99
C ILE A 3 27.40 -9.27 16.46
N LEU A 4 26.59 -8.44 15.80
CA LEU A 4 26.37 -7.06 16.20
C LEU A 4 25.48 -7.03 17.46
N SER A 5 25.65 -6.02 18.30
CA SER A 5 24.75 -5.82 19.44
C SER A 5 23.37 -5.35 18.94
N LYS A 6 22.33 -5.48 19.76
CA LYS A 6 20.97 -5.01 19.43
C LYS A 6 20.91 -3.52 19.10
N GLU A 7 21.82 -2.72 19.65
CA GLU A 7 21.93 -1.29 19.36
C GLU A 7 22.56 -1.06 17.99
N GLN A 8 23.60 -1.82 17.67
CA GLN A 8 24.25 -1.77 16.36
C GLN A 8 23.34 -2.27 15.23
N ASP A 9 22.41 -3.19 15.50
CA ASP A 9 21.38 -3.62 14.55
C ASP A 9 20.42 -2.50 14.15
N LYS A 10 20.04 -1.65 15.12
CA LYS A 10 19.16 -0.50 14.84
C LYS A 10 19.88 0.52 13.98
N ILE A 11 21.13 0.83 14.33
CA ILE A 11 21.98 1.76 13.56
C ILE A 11 22.20 1.22 12.15
N LEU A 12 22.49 -0.08 12.01
CA LEU A 12 22.62 -0.71 10.70
C LEU A 12 21.35 -0.58 9.85
N LEU A 13 20.17 -0.80 10.44
CA LEU A 13 18.90 -0.64 9.74
C LEU A 13 18.68 0.81 9.26
N GLU A 14 18.93 1.80 10.12
CA GLU A 14 18.80 3.21 9.78
C GLU A 14 19.74 3.62 8.64
N LEU A 15 21.00 3.18 8.70
CA LEU A 15 21.98 3.50 7.66
C LEU A 15 21.71 2.79 6.33
N LEU A 16 21.13 1.58 6.38
CA LEU A 16 20.66 0.88 5.18
C LEU A 16 19.44 1.56 4.56
N ILE A 17 18.53 2.13 5.37
CA ILE A 17 17.38 2.88 4.85
C ILE A 17 17.83 4.25 4.29
N ALA A 18 18.84 4.86 4.89
CA ALA A 18 19.41 6.13 4.43
C ALA A 18 20.35 5.99 3.21
N ASP A 19 20.42 4.82 2.57
CA ASP A 19 21.23 4.51 1.39
C ASP A 19 22.73 4.86 1.53
N ARG A 20 23.25 4.81 2.75
CA ARG A 20 24.68 5.07 3.02
C ARG A 20 25.55 3.99 2.38
N PRO A 21 26.67 4.32 1.69
CA PRO A 21 27.56 3.31 1.12
C PRO A 21 28.03 2.28 2.16
N PHE A 22 28.18 1.01 1.78
CA PHE A 22 28.65 -0.04 2.71
C PHE A 22 30.03 0.24 3.32
N THR A 23 30.86 1.06 2.67
CA THR A 23 32.12 1.54 3.21
C THR A 23 31.91 2.46 4.42
N GLU A 24 30.92 3.34 4.36
CA GLU A 24 30.54 4.23 5.46
C GLU A 24 29.87 3.45 6.59
N ILE A 25 28.95 2.55 6.24
CA ILE A 25 28.26 1.69 7.21
C ILE A 25 29.26 0.86 8.02
N ARG A 26 30.30 0.30 7.38
CA ARG A 26 31.36 -0.43 8.08
C ARG A 26 32.15 0.47 9.03
N LYS A 27 32.44 1.70 8.61
CA LYS A 27 33.21 2.66 9.40
C LYS A 27 32.43 3.11 10.64
N GLU A 28 31.15 3.41 10.50
CA GLU A 28 30.30 3.85 11.61
C GLU A 28 30.02 2.74 12.62
N LEU A 29 29.85 1.51 12.16
CA LEU A 29 29.62 0.36 13.04
C LEU A 29 30.93 -0.23 13.63
N GLY A 30 32.09 0.35 13.32
CA GLY A 30 33.40 -0.17 13.75
C GLY A 30 33.67 -1.59 13.23
N LEU A 31 33.15 -1.91 12.05
CA LEU A 31 33.28 -3.20 11.40
C LEU A 31 34.53 -3.20 10.51
N GLY A 32 35.21 -4.35 10.45
CA GLY A 32 36.37 -4.51 9.58
C GLY A 32 36.00 -4.33 8.10
N ALA A 33 36.94 -3.87 7.28
CA ALA A 33 36.72 -3.59 5.85
C ALA A 33 36.17 -4.81 5.07
N LYS A 34 36.46 -6.02 5.54
CA LYS A 34 36.01 -7.31 4.98
C LYS A 34 34.75 -7.87 5.64
N TYR A 35 34.07 -7.11 6.50
CA TYR A 35 32.86 -7.59 7.15
C TYR A 35 31.74 -7.80 6.13
N ASP A 36 31.17 -9.00 6.15
CA ASP A 36 30.13 -9.39 5.23
C ASP A 36 28.75 -8.97 5.74
N ILE A 37 28.36 -7.74 5.37
CA ILE A 37 27.03 -7.18 5.68
C ILE A 37 25.93 -8.05 5.06
N LYS A 38 26.19 -8.68 3.91
CA LYS A 38 25.21 -9.51 3.20
C LYS A 38 24.82 -10.70 4.06
N SER A 39 25.79 -11.52 4.42
CA SER A 39 25.54 -12.73 5.18
C SER A 39 24.99 -12.42 6.58
N TYR A 40 25.30 -11.24 7.14
CA TYR A 40 24.72 -10.81 8.42
C TYR A 40 23.24 -10.47 8.27
N CYS A 41 22.89 -9.69 7.25
CA CYS A 41 21.50 -9.34 6.98
C CYS A 41 20.66 -10.56 6.60
N GLU A 42 21.24 -11.52 5.88
CA GLU A 42 20.61 -12.81 5.58
C GLU A 42 20.35 -13.64 6.83
N TYR A 43 21.31 -13.70 7.76
CA TYR A 43 21.19 -14.43 9.02
C TYR A 43 20.13 -13.82 9.94
N GLN A 44 20.10 -12.49 10.07
CA GLN A 44 19.14 -11.80 10.94
C GLN A 44 17.73 -11.77 10.36
N GLY A 45 17.61 -11.80 9.02
CA GLY A 45 16.33 -11.86 8.33
C GLY A 45 15.45 -10.62 8.54
N GLY A 46 14.15 -10.77 8.27
CA GLY A 46 13.14 -9.77 8.57
C GLY A 46 13.38 -8.40 7.91
N LYS A 47 13.29 -7.33 8.71
CA LYS A 47 13.40 -5.93 8.25
C LYS A 47 14.80 -5.58 7.75
N LEU A 48 15.84 -6.14 8.39
CA LEU A 48 17.23 -5.87 8.05
C LEU A 48 17.60 -6.43 6.67
N TYR A 49 17.15 -7.65 6.37
CA TYR A 49 17.36 -8.26 5.06
C TYR A 49 16.65 -7.52 3.92
N LYS A 50 15.42 -7.03 4.18
CA LYS A 50 14.67 -6.22 3.21
C LYS A 50 15.37 -4.90 2.91
N ALA A 51 15.82 -4.18 3.94
CA ALA A 51 16.57 -2.94 3.78
C ALA A 51 17.89 -3.16 3.02
N TYR A 52 18.62 -4.24 3.35
CA TYR A 52 19.82 -4.62 2.60
C TYR A 52 19.54 -4.86 1.11
N LYS A 53 18.47 -5.58 0.76
CA LYS A 53 18.13 -5.86 -0.65
C LYS A 53 17.79 -4.62 -1.48
N LEU A 54 17.15 -3.63 -0.86
CA LEU A 54 16.71 -2.41 -1.52
C LEU A 54 17.80 -1.33 -1.58
N HIS A 55 18.90 -1.54 -0.86
CA HIS A 55 20.02 -0.60 -0.75
C HIS A 55 20.71 -0.35 -2.10
N VAL A 56 21.05 0.92 -2.37
CA VAL A 56 21.69 1.39 -3.61
C VAL A 56 22.95 0.61 -4.01
N ASN A 57 23.77 0.13 -3.05
CA ASN A 57 24.98 -0.63 -3.38
C ASN A 57 24.71 -2.06 -3.87
N ASN A 58 23.50 -2.58 -3.65
CA ASN A 58 23.09 -3.91 -4.11
C ASN A 58 22.28 -3.88 -5.40
N TYR A 59 21.99 -2.69 -5.93
CA TYR A 59 21.34 -2.52 -7.22
C TYR A 59 22.30 -2.93 -8.34
N LYS A 60 22.20 -4.16 -8.82
CA LYS A 60 22.94 -4.63 -10.00
C LYS A 60 22.19 -4.25 -11.27
N LYS A 61 22.88 -3.57 -12.19
CA LYS A 61 22.42 -3.30 -13.57
C LYS A 61 22.04 -4.54 -14.39
N GLU A 62 22.33 -5.75 -13.92
CA GLU A 62 21.87 -6.98 -14.56
C GLU A 62 20.34 -7.19 -14.47
N ASN A 63 19.64 -6.35 -13.69
CA ASN A 63 18.19 -6.23 -13.73
C ASN A 63 17.68 -5.22 -14.79
N GLU A 64 18.55 -4.64 -15.64
CA GLU A 64 18.19 -3.77 -16.78
C GLU A 64 17.82 -4.57 -18.05
N LYS A 65 17.08 -5.68 -17.92
CA LYS A 65 16.21 -6.05 -19.03
C LYS A 65 14.94 -5.22 -18.89
N GLU A 66 14.82 -4.25 -19.81
CA GLU A 66 13.71 -3.31 -20.02
C GLU A 66 13.81 -1.95 -19.29
N LEU A 67 14.84 -1.17 -19.64
CA LEU A 67 14.70 0.29 -19.67
C LEU A 67 14.80 0.74 -21.13
N VAL A 68 13.64 0.93 -21.75
CA VAL A 68 13.49 1.45 -23.11
C VAL A 68 13.95 2.92 -23.13
N PRO A 69 14.77 3.35 -24.11
CA PRO A 69 15.29 4.71 -24.19
C PRO A 69 14.15 5.74 -24.36
N GLN A 70 14.18 6.79 -23.53
CA GLN A 70 13.10 7.78 -23.38
C GLN A 70 12.85 8.72 -24.58
N ASN A 71 13.55 8.57 -25.70
CA ASN A 71 13.48 9.54 -26.81
C ASN A 71 12.73 9.05 -28.05
N SER A 72 12.05 7.91 -28.00
CA SER A 72 11.26 7.38 -29.15
C SER A 72 9.79 7.08 -28.85
N ILE A 73 9.26 7.46 -27.67
CA ILE A 73 7.89 7.10 -27.26
C ILE A 73 6.82 8.13 -27.68
N LEU A 74 7.19 9.34 -28.11
CA LEU A 74 6.21 10.40 -28.40
C LEU A 74 5.78 10.48 -29.87
N ASN A 75 5.24 9.39 -30.41
CA ASN A 75 4.35 9.42 -31.58
C ASN A 75 3.28 8.31 -31.52
N LEU A 76 2.84 7.93 -30.30
CA LEU A 76 1.71 7.02 -30.14
C LEU A 76 0.42 7.75 -30.47
N SER A 77 -0.37 7.17 -31.37
CA SER A 77 -1.72 7.67 -31.62
C SER A 77 -2.58 7.53 -30.36
N GLN A 78 -3.57 8.40 -30.20
CA GLN A 78 -4.39 8.47 -28.99
C GLN A 78 -5.04 7.11 -28.65
N GLU A 79 -5.38 6.31 -29.66
CA GLU A 79 -5.94 4.96 -29.50
C GLU A 79 -4.91 3.93 -29.02
N GLU A 80 -3.66 3.99 -29.49
CA GLU A 80 -2.59 3.11 -29.02
C GLU A 80 -2.19 3.43 -27.58
N PHE A 81 -2.23 4.71 -27.21
CA PHE A 81 -2.05 5.14 -25.82
C PHE A 81 -3.13 4.55 -24.91
N TYR A 82 -4.41 4.63 -25.29
CA TYR A 82 -5.49 4.05 -24.49
C TYR A 82 -5.45 2.53 -24.43
N LYS A 83 -5.07 1.84 -25.51
CA LYS A 83 -4.85 0.39 -25.48
C LYS A 83 -3.70 0.00 -24.56
N ALA A 84 -2.58 0.72 -24.61
CA ALA A 84 -1.47 0.50 -23.67
C ALA A 84 -1.91 0.75 -22.23
N LEU A 85 -2.70 1.80 -21.99
CA LEU A 85 -3.26 2.11 -20.66
C LEU A 85 -4.19 1.01 -20.16
N MET A 86 -5.01 0.42 -21.05
CA MET A 86 -5.94 -0.67 -20.72
C MET A 86 -5.20 -1.98 -20.41
N VAL A 87 -4.09 -2.24 -21.11
CA VAL A 87 -3.21 -3.40 -20.84
C VAL A 87 -2.46 -3.23 -19.51
N ILE A 88 -2.05 -2.01 -19.20
CA ILE A 88 -1.43 -1.67 -17.90
C ILE A 88 -2.49 -1.77 -16.80
N SER A 89 -3.71 -1.28 -17.01
CA SER A 89 -4.79 -1.39 -16.02
C SER A 89 -5.20 -2.84 -15.79
N SER A 90 -5.23 -3.68 -16.83
CA SER A 90 -5.50 -5.11 -16.69
C SER A 90 -4.38 -5.88 -16.00
N LYS A 91 -3.12 -5.45 -16.14
CA LYS A 91 -1.99 -6.00 -15.38
C LYS A 91 -1.91 -5.47 -13.94
N ALA A 92 -2.38 -4.25 -13.71
CA ALA A 92 -2.48 -3.67 -12.38
C ALA A 92 -3.66 -4.25 -11.56
N SER A 93 -4.55 -5.03 -12.17
CA SER A 93 -5.52 -5.88 -11.44
C SER A 93 -4.86 -7.07 -10.73
N GLU A 94 -3.58 -7.38 -10.98
CA GLU A 94 -2.79 -8.36 -10.20
C GLU A 94 -1.92 -7.71 -9.11
N ASN A 95 -1.79 -6.39 -9.07
CA ASN A 95 -1.20 -5.62 -7.96
C ASN A 95 -1.78 -4.20 -8.02
N GLN A 96 -2.87 -3.95 -7.27
CA GLN A 96 -3.66 -2.71 -7.24
C GLN A 96 -2.75 -1.49 -6.98
N GLN A 97 -2.55 -0.61 -7.96
CA GLN A 97 -3.41 0.49 -8.44
C GLN A 97 -3.48 1.69 -7.50
N ILE A 98 -2.51 2.61 -7.69
CA ILE A 98 -2.67 4.04 -7.49
C ILE A 98 -3.50 4.57 -8.66
N GLN A 99 -4.65 5.19 -8.37
CA GLN A 99 -5.41 6.01 -9.30
C GLN A 99 -4.89 7.45 -9.25
N ILE A 100 -4.65 8.05 -10.42
CA ILE A 100 -4.60 9.51 -10.58
C ILE A 100 -5.62 9.85 -11.66
N GLU A 101 -6.77 10.39 -11.24
CA GLU A 101 -7.64 11.17 -12.12
C GLU A 101 -7.46 12.66 -11.81
N ASN A 102 -7.05 13.40 -12.83
CA ASN A 102 -7.03 14.86 -12.84
C ASN A 102 -8.43 15.38 -13.17
N LYS A 103 -9.01 16.24 -12.31
CA LYS A 103 -9.74 17.46 -12.73
C LYS A 103 -10.02 18.45 -11.58
N SER A 104 -9.37 19.61 -11.70
CA SER A 104 -9.84 20.98 -11.39
C SER A 104 -10.35 21.33 -9.99
N ASN A 105 -9.49 21.96 -9.17
CA ASN A 105 -9.55 23.40 -8.82
C ASN A 105 -8.53 23.68 -7.71
N THR A 106 -7.60 24.57 -7.97
CA THR A 106 -6.54 24.99 -7.05
C THR A 106 -7.14 25.73 -5.85
N LYS A 107 -7.40 25.01 -4.77
CA LYS A 107 -7.33 25.54 -3.40
C LYS A 107 -6.38 24.64 -2.64
N SER A 108 -5.33 25.23 -2.10
CA SER A 108 -4.30 24.59 -1.29
C SER A 108 -4.95 23.76 -0.19
N ILE A 109 -4.83 22.44 -0.31
CA ILE A 109 -5.14 21.49 0.75
C ILE A 109 -4.05 21.69 1.81
N THR A 110 -4.42 22.27 2.94
CA THR A 110 -3.60 22.25 4.16
C THR A 110 -3.69 20.86 4.77
N ASP A 111 -2.63 20.45 5.49
CA ASP A 111 -2.38 19.10 6.06
C ASP A 111 -3.46 18.55 7.03
N GLU A 112 -4.65 19.13 7.08
CA GLU A 112 -5.79 18.72 7.92
C GLU A 112 -6.77 17.78 7.19
N ASP A 113 -6.71 17.64 5.87
CA ASP A 113 -7.53 16.68 5.08
C ASP A 113 -6.84 15.31 4.92
N ILE A 114 -6.20 14.82 5.97
CA ILE A 114 -5.77 13.42 6.02
C ILE A 114 -7.04 12.58 6.00
N MET A 115 -7.30 11.94 4.86
CA MET A 115 -8.35 10.92 4.74
C MET A 115 -8.20 9.96 5.92
N GLU A 116 -9.14 10.03 6.85
CA GLU A 116 -9.22 9.08 7.95
C GLU A 116 -9.44 7.70 7.31
N ILE A 117 -8.40 6.86 7.33
CA ILE A 117 -8.50 5.47 6.88
C ILE A 117 -9.31 4.77 7.98
N VAL A 118 -10.64 4.82 7.86
CA VAL A 118 -11.54 4.14 8.78
C VAL A 118 -11.45 2.65 8.47
N GLU A 119 -10.67 1.93 9.28
CA GLU A 119 -10.61 0.48 9.20
C GLU A 119 -11.97 -0.12 9.59
N LEU A 120 -12.42 -1.13 8.83
CA LEU A 120 -13.60 -1.93 9.20
C LEU A 120 -13.42 -2.50 10.61
N PRO A 121 -14.50 -2.58 11.41
CA PRO A 121 -14.41 -3.12 12.75
C PRO A 121 -14.04 -4.60 12.70
N LYS A 122 -13.15 -5.04 13.61
CA LYS A 122 -12.70 -6.44 13.72
C LYS A 122 -13.83 -7.42 14.09
N SER A 123 -14.93 -6.91 14.62
CA SER A 123 -16.14 -7.65 14.96
C SER A 123 -17.36 -6.76 14.74
N LEU A 124 -18.52 -7.33 14.43
CA LEU A 124 -19.77 -6.57 14.31
C LEU A 124 -20.10 -5.84 15.63
N PRO A 125 -20.57 -4.59 15.55
CA PRO A 125 -21.08 -3.84 16.70
C PRO A 125 -22.20 -4.59 17.43
N LEU A 126 -22.37 -4.33 18.73
CA LEU A 126 -23.40 -4.96 19.58
C LEU A 126 -24.83 -4.74 19.05
N GLU A 127 -25.03 -3.64 18.32
CA GLU A 127 -26.29 -3.29 17.65
C GLU A 127 -26.63 -4.24 16.49
N LEU A 128 -25.64 -4.97 15.95
CA LEU A 128 -25.75 -5.85 14.79
C LEU A 128 -25.48 -7.33 15.13
N VAL A 129 -25.60 -7.74 16.40
CA VAL A 129 -25.38 -9.15 16.83
C VAL A 129 -26.41 -9.61 17.87
N GLY A 130 -26.52 -10.93 18.05
CA GLY A 130 -27.32 -11.55 19.10
C GLY A 130 -28.82 -11.22 19.00
N GLU A 131 -29.43 -10.87 20.13
CA GLU A 131 -30.87 -10.53 20.22
C GLU A 131 -31.27 -9.27 19.43
N ASN A 132 -30.28 -8.42 19.07
CA ASN A 132 -30.49 -7.21 18.29
C ASN A 132 -30.48 -7.48 16.77
N TYR A 133 -30.02 -8.66 16.34
CA TYR A 133 -29.98 -9.05 14.93
C TYR A 133 -31.38 -9.37 14.41
N LYS A 134 -32.16 -8.33 14.08
CA LYS A 134 -33.49 -8.43 13.50
C LYS A 134 -33.47 -7.95 12.07
N VAL A 135 -33.53 -8.89 11.13
CA VAL A 135 -33.49 -8.59 9.69
C VAL A 135 -34.88 -8.17 9.21
N LYS A 136 -34.98 -6.99 8.61
CA LYS A 136 -36.16 -6.55 7.86
C LYS A 136 -35.83 -6.56 6.37
N GLN A 137 -36.62 -7.29 5.58
CA GLN A 137 -36.47 -7.29 4.12
C GLN A 137 -36.94 -5.95 3.57
N THR A 138 -36.09 -5.25 2.82
CA THR A 138 -36.39 -3.95 2.22
C THR A 138 -35.63 -3.82 0.90
N SER A 139 -36.23 -3.14 -0.08
CA SER A 139 -35.62 -2.85 -1.37
C SER A 139 -35.10 -1.42 -1.40
N ILE A 140 -33.85 -1.23 -1.81
CA ILE A 140 -33.21 0.08 -1.99
C ILE A 140 -32.75 0.22 -3.43
N LYS A 141 -32.85 1.44 -3.98
CA LYS A 141 -32.25 1.79 -5.27
C LYS A 141 -30.86 2.37 -5.01
N VAL A 142 -29.87 1.88 -5.74
CA VAL A 142 -28.46 2.32 -5.64
C VAL A 142 -27.98 2.68 -7.04
N ILE A 143 -27.08 3.66 -7.13
CA ILE A 143 -26.44 4.01 -8.40
C ILE A 143 -25.57 2.84 -8.85
N ASP A 144 -25.65 2.48 -10.13
CA ASP A 144 -25.03 1.26 -10.67
C ASP A 144 -23.52 1.17 -10.39
N GLY A 145 -22.76 2.23 -10.71
CA GLY A 145 -21.32 2.28 -10.43
C GLY A 145 -20.97 2.19 -8.93
N VAL A 146 -21.82 2.70 -8.03
CA VAL A 146 -21.63 2.56 -6.58
C VAL A 146 -21.89 1.12 -6.15
N TYR A 147 -22.89 0.47 -6.75
CA TYR A 147 -23.21 -0.92 -6.48
C TYR A 147 -22.13 -1.88 -6.99
N GLU A 148 -21.52 -1.60 -8.14
CA GLU A 148 -20.37 -2.33 -8.67
C GLU A 148 -19.16 -2.23 -7.74
N GLN A 149 -18.79 -1.02 -7.33
CA GLN A 149 -17.70 -0.79 -6.36
C GLN A 149 -17.98 -1.50 -5.02
N PHE A 150 -19.21 -1.42 -4.52
CA PHE A 150 -19.62 -2.13 -3.31
C PHE A 150 -19.49 -3.66 -3.47
N ASN A 151 -19.91 -4.21 -4.61
CA ASN A 151 -19.79 -5.64 -4.88
C ASN A 151 -18.33 -6.10 -4.94
N GLU A 152 -17.44 -5.30 -5.52
CA GLU A 152 -16.00 -5.59 -5.52
C GLU A 152 -15.43 -5.54 -4.11
N PHE A 153 -15.79 -4.52 -3.34
CA PHE A 153 -15.42 -4.41 -1.93
C PHE A 153 -15.87 -5.64 -1.13
N CYS A 154 -17.09 -6.13 -1.32
CA CYS A 154 -17.59 -7.32 -0.62
C CYS A 154 -16.78 -8.59 -0.90
N LYS A 155 -16.11 -8.73 -2.05
CA LYS A 155 -15.36 -9.96 -2.40
C LYS A 155 -14.15 -10.20 -1.50
N GLY A 156 -13.59 -9.15 -0.90
CA GLY A 156 -12.41 -9.23 -0.03
C GLY A 156 -12.73 -9.28 1.47
N ASN A 157 -14.01 -9.29 1.85
CA ASN A 157 -14.45 -9.10 3.22
C ASN A 157 -15.10 -10.35 3.81
N HIS A 158 -14.93 -10.54 5.12
CA HIS A 158 -15.49 -11.67 5.88
C HIS A 158 -16.96 -11.45 6.28
N TYR A 159 -17.46 -10.23 6.11
CA TYR A 159 -18.84 -9.84 6.38
C TYR A 159 -19.74 -10.05 5.16
N SER A 160 -20.98 -10.46 5.41
CA SER A 160 -22.02 -10.51 4.40
C SER A 160 -22.38 -9.12 3.87
N LYS A 161 -22.93 -9.06 2.66
CA LYS A 161 -23.40 -7.80 2.06
C LYS A 161 -24.39 -7.07 2.96
N THR A 162 -25.27 -7.81 3.63
CA THR A 162 -26.28 -7.26 4.55
C THR A 162 -25.61 -6.60 5.77
N GLU A 163 -24.59 -7.23 6.34
CA GLU A 163 -23.84 -6.68 7.47
C GLU A 163 -23.05 -5.44 7.07
N LEU A 164 -22.41 -5.45 5.90
CA LEU A 164 -21.70 -4.29 5.35
C LEU A 164 -22.63 -3.10 5.08
N ILE A 165 -23.81 -3.35 4.51
CA ILE A 165 -24.83 -2.30 4.32
C ILE A 165 -25.31 -1.76 5.68
N SER A 166 -25.52 -2.65 6.65
CA SER A 166 -25.96 -2.26 7.99
C SER A 166 -24.90 -1.43 8.73
N LEU A 167 -23.61 -1.76 8.55
CA LEU A 167 -22.49 -0.98 9.06
C LEU A 167 -22.44 0.41 8.43
N ALA A 168 -22.55 0.51 7.11
CA ALA A 168 -22.54 1.79 6.40
C ALA A 168 -23.69 2.71 6.85
N LEU A 169 -24.90 2.14 7.02
CA LEU A 169 -26.05 2.87 7.55
C LEU A 169 -25.82 3.31 9.01
N LEU A 170 -25.29 2.43 9.87
CA LEU A 170 -25.02 2.74 11.26
C LEU A 170 -23.96 3.84 11.40
N GLU A 171 -22.90 3.78 10.60
CA GLU A 171 -21.85 4.79 10.56
C GLU A 171 -22.40 6.13 10.09
N PHE A 172 -23.19 6.14 9.02
CA PHE A 172 -23.84 7.35 8.52
C PHE A 172 -24.75 7.97 9.59
N ILE A 173 -25.54 7.16 10.29
CA ILE A 173 -26.38 7.61 11.41
C ILE A 173 -25.52 8.14 12.57
N LYS A 174 -24.40 7.49 12.91
CA LYS A 174 -23.51 7.97 13.99
C LYS A 174 -22.83 9.29 13.63
N LYS A 175 -22.49 9.49 12.35
CA LYS A 175 -21.79 10.69 11.85
C LYS A 175 -22.72 11.90 11.66
N TYR A 176 -23.94 11.67 11.18
CA TYR A 176 -24.88 12.73 10.81
C TYR A 176 -26.17 12.76 11.61
N GLY A 177 -26.41 11.74 12.44
CA GLY A 177 -27.52 11.71 13.37
C GLY A 177 -27.30 12.72 14.48
N VAL A 178 -27.90 13.90 14.31
CA VAL A 178 -27.98 14.92 15.35
C VAL A 178 -28.66 14.30 16.57
N LYS A 179 -27.98 14.35 17.73
CA LYS A 179 -28.62 14.19 19.04
C LYS A 179 -29.17 15.54 19.48
#